data_AF-A0AAV1WKK0-F1
#
_entry.id   AF-A0AAV1WKK0-F1
#
_cell.length_a   1.000
_cell.length_b   1.000
_cell.length_c   1.000
_cell.angle_alpha   90.00
_cell.angle_beta   90.00
_cell.angle_gamma   90.00
#
_symmetry.space_group_name_H-M   'P 1'
#
loop_
_entity.id
_entity.type
_entity.pdbx_description
1 polymer ?
#
loop_
_entity_poly.entity_id
_entity_poly.type
_entity_poly.pdbx_seq_one_letter_code
_entity_poly.pdbx_strand_id
1 'polypeptide(L)'
;MRRRRMAGFLPFQMDKGNSKNPNSRICFLASLSAFFWFFLFYFHFVVLNNNNNNNNINTKNIIIDESTILHLHQLPKPTFESTPFHVPDENQLIEGNQKMGLPDLKQETPKKEEVFSFMRALRTSENKSDPCGGKYIYVHDLPSRFNEDMLKECKSLSLWTNMCKFTTNAGLGPPLEEENNIEGVFSETGWYATNQFAVDVIFNNRMKQYECLTSDSSIAAAIFVPFYAGFDIARYLWGYNISMRDAASIDLVDWLMKRPEWGIMNGRDHFLVGGRITWDFRRLSEEESDWGSKLLFLPAAKNMSMLVVESSPWNANDFAIPYPTYFHPAKDDDVFIWQDRMRNLERKWLFSFAGAPRPDNPKSIRGNLIEQCRRSKVGKLLECDFGESKCHSPSSIMQMFQSSLFCLQPQGDSYTRRSAFDSMLAGCIPVFFHPGSAYTQYTWHLPKNYTKYSVFIPEDDIRKRNVSIEERLRQISMEQVKIMREEVISLIPRLVYADPRSKLETLKDAFDVSVQAVIDKVTNLRKDIVENRVDENFIEENSWKYALLDEGQHEVGPHEWDPFFSKPKDGNGDSNDSSAESAKNSWKNEQRNHS
;
A
#
# COMPACT_ATOMS: atom_id res chain seq x y z
N MET A 1 -75.71 -37.09 0.05
CA MET A 1 -76.04 -38.33 -0.69
C MET A 1 -76.64 -37.98 -2.05
N ARG A 2 -76.22 -38.74 -3.07
CA ARG A 2 -76.89 -39.04 -4.35
C ARG A 2 -76.88 -38.03 -5.51
N ARG A 3 -76.02 -38.39 -6.48
CA ARG A 3 -76.03 -38.11 -7.92
C ARG A 3 -77.37 -38.47 -8.59
N ARG A 4 -77.84 -37.70 -9.59
CA ARG A 4 -77.66 -37.96 -11.05
C ARG A 4 -78.50 -37.02 -11.96
N ARG A 5 -77.81 -36.54 -13.02
CA ARG A 5 -78.15 -36.36 -14.45
C ARG A 5 -79.12 -35.27 -14.98
N MET A 6 -78.47 -34.35 -15.71
CA MET A 6 -78.65 -33.88 -17.11
C MET A 6 -79.99 -33.34 -17.61
N ALA A 7 -79.95 -32.10 -18.10
CA ALA A 7 -80.44 -31.69 -19.43
C ALA A 7 -79.71 -30.40 -19.86
N GLY A 8 -79.33 -30.30 -21.13
CA GLY A 8 -78.83 -29.06 -21.74
C GLY A 8 -79.91 -28.41 -22.61
N PHE A 9 -79.74 -27.12 -22.92
CA PHE A 9 -80.14 -26.47 -24.18
C PHE A 9 -79.41 -25.10 -24.28
N LEU A 10 -78.99 -24.76 -25.51
CA LEU A 10 -78.16 -23.62 -25.97
C LEU A 10 -78.96 -22.28 -26.10
N PRO A 11 -78.49 -21.23 -26.82
CA PRO A 11 -77.62 -20.13 -26.37
C PRO A 11 -78.25 -18.73 -26.66
N PHE A 12 -77.66 -17.61 -26.18
CA PHE A 12 -77.34 -16.39 -26.97
C PHE A 12 -76.86 -15.19 -26.12
N GLN A 13 -75.79 -14.57 -26.66
CA GLN A 13 -75.47 -13.13 -26.76
C GLN A 13 -74.69 -12.36 -25.67
N MET A 14 -73.39 -12.23 -25.97
CA MET A 14 -72.53 -11.03 -26.08
C MET A 14 -72.54 -9.96 -24.99
N ASP A 15 -71.34 -9.72 -24.44
CA ASP A 15 -70.86 -8.34 -24.27
C ASP A 15 -69.46 -8.17 -24.89
N LYS A 16 -69.34 -7.12 -25.71
CA LYS A 16 -68.18 -6.76 -26.55
C LYS A 16 -67.28 -5.80 -25.76
N GLY A 17 -65.99 -6.13 -25.59
CA GLY A 17 -65.01 -5.27 -24.92
C GLY A 17 -63.68 -5.16 -25.67
N ASN A 18 -63.61 -4.24 -26.63
CA ASN A 18 -62.46 -3.62 -27.30
C ASN A 18 -61.13 -4.39 -27.48
N SER A 19 -60.89 -4.80 -28.72
CA SER A 19 -59.55 -5.01 -29.29
C SER A 19 -58.74 -3.71 -29.24
N LYS A 20 -57.77 -3.60 -28.33
CA LYS A 20 -56.80 -2.50 -28.33
C LYS A 20 -55.79 -2.72 -29.47
N ASN A 21 -55.81 -1.78 -30.41
CA ASN A 21 -55.04 -1.76 -31.65
C ASN A 21 -53.52 -1.85 -31.35
N PRO A 22 -52.74 -2.82 -31.88
CA PRO A 22 -51.31 -2.97 -31.59
C PRO A 22 -50.47 -1.73 -31.95
N ASN A 23 -50.95 -0.93 -32.92
CA ASN A 23 -50.32 0.34 -33.30
C ASN A 23 -50.33 1.38 -32.15
N SER A 24 -51.31 1.33 -31.23
CA SER A 24 -51.38 2.26 -30.09
C SER A 24 -50.29 2.00 -29.05
N ARG A 25 -49.90 0.74 -28.84
CA ARG A 25 -48.82 0.38 -27.89
C ARG A 25 -47.44 0.74 -28.44
N ILE A 26 -47.24 0.57 -29.75
CA ILE A 26 -46.00 0.96 -30.43
C ILE A 26 -45.86 2.49 -30.43
N CYS A 27 -46.95 3.23 -30.70
CA CYS A 27 -46.92 4.70 -30.61
C CYS A 27 -46.67 5.18 -29.18
N PHE A 28 -47.22 4.51 -28.17
CA PHE A 28 -46.98 4.86 -26.77
C PHE A 28 -45.51 4.61 -26.37
N LEU A 29 -44.92 3.49 -26.77
CA LEU A 29 -43.51 3.18 -26.52
C LEU A 29 -42.56 4.12 -27.27
N ALA A 30 -42.88 4.47 -28.52
CA ALA A 30 -42.12 5.45 -29.30
C ALA A 30 -42.19 6.84 -28.65
N SER A 31 -43.37 7.25 -28.16
CA SER A 31 -43.53 8.51 -27.42
C SER A 31 -42.74 8.50 -26.12
N LEU A 32 -42.74 7.39 -25.36
CA LEU A 32 -41.99 7.28 -24.11
C LEU A 32 -40.47 7.38 -24.37
N SER A 33 -39.99 6.74 -25.44
CA SER A 33 -38.59 6.81 -25.86
C SER A 33 -38.21 8.23 -26.30
N ALA A 34 -39.06 8.91 -27.06
CA ALA A 34 -38.84 10.29 -27.47
C ALA A 34 -38.79 11.25 -26.26
N PHE A 35 -39.67 11.07 -25.27
CA PHE A 35 -39.62 11.84 -24.03
C PHE A 35 -38.34 11.57 -23.24
N PHE A 36 -37.92 10.32 -23.12
CA PHE A 36 -36.67 9.96 -22.44
C PHE A 36 -35.46 10.64 -23.07
N TRP A 37 -35.33 10.57 -24.39
CA TRP A 37 -34.24 11.24 -25.11
C TRP A 37 -34.35 12.76 -25.01
N PHE A 38 -35.55 13.34 -25.08
CA PHE A 38 -35.73 14.78 -24.89
C PHE A 38 -35.26 15.25 -23.51
N PHE A 39 -35.58 14.52 -22.44
CA PHE A 39 -35.08 14.85 -21.09
C PHE A 39 -33.57 14.72 -20.97
N LEU A 40 -32.99 13.69 -21.59
CA LEU A 40 -31.54 13.47 -21.59
C LEU A 40 -30.80 14.59 -22.34
N PHE A 41 -31.31 15.00 -23.50
CA PHE A 41 -30.80 16.13 -24.27
C PHE A 41 -31.02 17.47 -23.56
N TYR A 42 -32.19 17.69 -22.95
CA TYR A 42 -32.45 18.91 -22.17
C TYR A 42 -31.50 19.02 -20.98
N PHE A 43 -31.26 17.93 -20.24
CA PHE A 43 -30.33 17.93 -19.12
C PHE A 43 -28.89 18.18 -19.59
N HIS A 44 -28.47 17.55 -20.68
CA HIS A 44 -27.11 17.70 -21.20
C HIS A 44 -26.84 19.09 -21.80
N PHE A 45 -27.80 19.67 -22.53
CA PHE A 45 -27.58 20.91 -23.28
C PHE A 45 -28.11 22.18 -22.62
N VAL A 46 -29.06 22.07 -21.69
CA VAL A 46 -29.63 23.23 -20.99
C VAL A 46 -29.11 23.31 -19.56
N VAL A 47 -29.08 22.20 -18.81
CA VAL A 47 -28.68 22.22 -17.40
C VAL A 47 -27.15 22.25 -17.25
N LEU A 48 -26.42 21.38 -17.96
CA LEU A 48 -24.95 21.37 -17.89
C LEU A 48 -24.33 22.60 -18.58
N ASN A 49 -24.95 23.11 -19.65
CA ASN A 49 -24.43 24.29 -20.35
C ASN A 49 -24.68 25.61 -19.59
N ASN A 50 -25.79 25.73 -18.84
CA ASN A 50 -26.02 26.90 -17.97
C ASN A 50 -25.12 26.93 -16.73
N ASN A 51 -24.62 25.79 -16.25
CA ASN A 51 -23.68 25.75 -15.14
C ASN A 51 -22.26 26.20 -15.52
N ASN A 52 -21.90 26.21 -16.80
CA ASN A 52 -20.61 26.73 -17.27
C ASN A 52 -20.58 28.26 -17.48
N ASN A 53 -21.73 28.94 -17.48
CA ASN A 53 -21.80 30.38 -17.76
C ASN A 53 -21.94 31.29 -16.51
N ASN A 54 -21.95 30.72 -15.30
CA ASN A 54 -22.25 31.47 -14.06
C ASN A 54 -21.11 31.54 -13.04
N ASN A 55 -19.85 31.45 -13.47
CA ASN A 55 -18.69 31.85 -12.66
C ASN A 55 -17.81 32.84 -13.44
N ASN A 56 -18.33 34.06 -13.64
CA ASN A 56 -17.56 35.18 -14.15
C ASN A 56 -17.51 36.26 -13.06
N ILE A 57 -16.46 36.24 -12.24
CA ILE A 57 -16.10 37.35 -11.35
C ILE A 57 -14.69 37.82 -11.71
N ASN A 58 -14.67 38.95 -12.42
CA ASN A 58 -13.66 40.01 -12.48
C ASN A 58 -12.20 39.65 -12.13
N THR A 59 -11.36 39.54 -13.15
CA THR A 59 -9.98 40.06 -13.09
C THR A 59 -9.73 40.96 -14.29
N LYS A 60 -9.28 42.18 -13.97
CA LYS A 60 -8.99 43.27 -14.90
C LYS A 60 -7.87 42.87 -15.86
N ASN A 61 -8.04 43.28 -17.12
CA ASN A 61 -7.00 43.30 -18.16
C ASN A 61 -5.70 43.93 -17.63
N ILE A 62 -4.62 43.13 -17.59
CA ILE A 62 -3.26 43.63 -17.67
C ILE A 62 -2.77 43.28 -19.07
N ILE A 63 -2.71 44.30 -19.92
CA ILE A 63 -2.02 44.26 -21.20
C ILE A 63 -0.52 44.24 -20.86
N ILE A 64 0.17 43.13 -21.15
CA ILE A 64 1.63 43.11 -21.18
C ILE A 64 2.04 43.08 -22.64
N ASP A 65 2.76 44.13 -23.01
CA ASP A 65 3.26 44.46 -24.33
C ASP A 65 4.28 43.42 -24.83
N GLU A 66 4.11 42.99 -26.08
CA GLU A 66 4.85 41.91 -26.77
C GLU A 66 6.27 42.35 -27.21
N SER A 67 6.80 43.41 -26.59
CA SER A 67 8.09 44.04 -26.93
C SER A 67 9.22 43.74 -25.94
N THR A 68 8.93 43.07 -24.81
CA THR A 68 9.94 42.77 -23.76
C THR A 68 10.54 41.36 -23.87
N ILE A 69 10.08 40.51 -24.80
CA ILE A 69 10.58 39.13 -25.01
C ILE A 69 11.77 39.07 -26.00
N LEU A 70 12.31 40.22 -26.45
CA LEU A 70 13.42 40.23 -27.42
C LEU A 70 14.82 40.57 -26.85
N HIS A 71 15.01 40.59 -25.52
CA HIS A 71 16.32 40.94 -24.92
C HIS A 71 16.86 40.01 -23.83
N LEU A 72 16.41 38.75 -23.77
CA LEU A 72 17.00 37.72 -22.90
C LEU A 72 17.46 36.46 -23.66
N HIS A 73 17.98 36.65 -24.87
CA HIS A 73 18.81 35.65 -25.54
C HIS A 73 20.20 36.24 -25.79
N GLN A 74 21.13 36.03 -24.84
CA GLN A 74 22.58 35.90 -25.08
C GLN A 74 23.33 35.80 -23.75
N LEU A 75 23.60 34.57 -23.28
CA LEU A 75 24.81 34.20 -22.53
C LEU A 75 25.13 32.71 -22.82
N PRO A 76 26.42 32.29 -22.80
CA PRO A 76 26.93 31.23 -23.68
C PRO A 76 26.86 29.80 -23.11
N LYS A 77 26.81 28.81 -24.02
CA LYS A 77 26.90 27.37 -23.77
C LYS A 77 28.29 26.94 -23.29
N PRO A 78 28.43 26.01 -22.32
CA PRO A 78 29.68 25.31 -22.07
C PRO A 78 29.85 24.14 -23.05
N THR A 79 30.97 24.16 -23.78
CA THR A 79 31.49 23.09 -24.62
C THR A 79 32.15 22.02 -23.76
N PHE A 80 31.70 20.76 -23.86
CA PHE A 80 32.45 19.60 -23.38
C PHE A 80 33.08 18.92 -24.60
N GLU A 81 34.42 18.99 -24.68
CA GLU A 81 35.21 18.21 -25.62
C GLU A 81 35.36 16.77 -25.12
N SER A 82 34.97 15.82 -25.95
CA SER A 82 35.20 14.39 -25.77
C SER A 82 36.55 14.00 -26.38
N THR A 83 37.51 13.57 -25.57
CA THR A 83 38.72 12.89 -26.03
C THR A 83 38.49 11.37 -26.11
N PRO A 84 38.91 10.68 -27.20
CA PRO A 84 38.64 9.27 -27.39
C PRO A 84 39.67 8.38 -26.68
N PHE A 85 39.18 7.34 -26.00
CA PHE A 85 39.99 6.27 -25.44
C PHE A 85 40.47 5.33 -26.55
N HIS A 86 41.80 5.19 -26.66
CA HIS A 86 42.48 4.29 -27.59
C HIS A 86 42.71 2.94 -26.89
N VAL A 87 42.22 1.85 -27.51
CA VAL A 87 42.62 0.48 -27.19
C VAL A 87 43.97 0.20 -27.86
N PRO A 88 44.91 -0.48 -27.18
CA PRO A 88 45.88 -1.30 -27.87
C PRO A 88 45.83 -2.76 -27.38
N ASP A 89 45.52 -3.65 -28.30
CA ASP A 89 45.97 -5.04 -28.30
C ASP A 89 47.43 -5.04 -28.82
N GLU A 90 48.31 -5.81 -28.18
CA GLU A 90 48.98 -6.98 -28.78
C GLU A 90 50.27 -7.36 -28.01
N ASN A 91 50.47 -8.67 -27.91
CA ASN A 91 51.59 -9.39 -27.32
C ASN A 91 52.97 -8.92 -27.83
N GLN A 92 53.97 -8.88 -26.93
CA GLN A 92 55.32 -9.30 -27.27
C GLN A 92 56.12 -9.76 -26.04
N LEU A 93 56.68 -10.97 -26.18
CA LEU A 93 57.64 -11.64 -25.30
C LEU A 93 58.92 -10.82 -25.12
N ILE A 94 59.54 -10.84 -23.92
CA ILE A 94 61.01 -10.86 -23.73
C ILE A 94 61.34 -11.38 -22.30
N GLU A 95 62.03 -12.52 -22.31
CA GLU A 95 63.07 -13.05 -21.41
C GLU A 95 63.13 -12.60 -19.94
N GLY A 96 62.86 -13.57 -19.05
CA GLY A 96 63.20 -13.50 -17.63
C GLY A 96 64.69 -13.69 -17.39
N ASN A 97 65.30 -12.72 -16.72
CA ASN A 97 66.62 -12.87 -16.12
C ASN A 97 66.48 -12.78 -14.61
N GLN A 98 66.73 -13.90 -13.92
CA GLN A 98 66.70 -13.99 -12.47
C GLN A 98 67.84 -13.16 -11.85
N LYS A 99 67.49 -12.19 -10.99
CA LYS A 99 68.38 -11.74 -9.91
C LYS A 99 67.61 -11.66 -8.60
N MET A 100 68.06 -12.51 -7.69
CA MET A 100 67.67 -12.63 -6.29
C MET A 100 68.10 -11.36 -5.54
N GLY A 101 67.14 -10.65 -4.93
CA GLY A 101 67.36 -9.44 -4.14
C GLY A 101 66.45 -9.44 -2.91
N LEU A 102 67.04 -9.08 -1.77
CA LEU A 102 66.57 -9.13 -0.38
C LEU A 102 65.18 -8.49 -0.15
N PRO A 103 64.36 -8.96 0.82
CA PRO A 103 63.03 -8.40 1.10
C PRO A 103 63.13 -6.96 1.63
N ASP A 104 62.53 -6.04 0.89
CA ASP A 104 62.31 -4.66 1.32
C ASP A 104 61.16 -4.63 2.32
N LEU A 105 61.44 -4.14 3.53
CA LEU A 105 60.47 -3.91 4.58
C LEU A 105 59.50 -2.82 4.10
N LYS A 106 58.36 -3.22 3.54
CA LYS A 106 57.22 -2.32 3.40
C LYS A 106 56.79 -1.90 4.80
N GLN A 107 57.18 -0.70 5.19
CA GLN A 107 56.49 0.05 6.23
C GLN A 107 55.02 0.12 5.80
N GLU A 108 54.17 -0.62 6.50
CA GLU A 108 52.74 -0.34 6.50
C GLU A 108 52.56 1.08 7.01
N THR A 109 52.36 2.01 6.08
CA THR A 109 51.76 3.31 6.40
C THR A 109 50.47 3.03 7.17
N PRO A 110 50.30 3.54 8.40
CA PRO A 110 49.09 3.31 9.17
C PRO A 110 47.90 3.82 8.34
N LYS A 111 46.94 2.93 8.07
CA LYS A 111 45.65 3.32 7.48
C LYS A 111 45.12 4.49 8.30
N LYS A 112 45.04 5.67 7.69
CA LYS A 112 44.36 6.83 8.27
C LYS A 112 42.93 6.37 8.51
N GLU A 113 42.53 6.18 9.77
CA GLU A 113 41.14 5.87 10.11
C GLU A 113 40.28 6.96 9.49
N GLU A 114 39.48 6.59 8.48
CA GLU A 114 38.55 7.50 7.85
C GLU A 114 37.47 7.79 8.88
N VAL A 115 37.51 8.99 9.47
CA VAL A 115 36.55 9.37 10.52
C VAL A 115 35.25 9.77 9.84
N PHE A 116 34.33 8.79 9.72
CA PHE A 116 33.00 9.04 9.17
C PHE A 116 32.21 10.00 10.06
N SER A 117 31.46 10.93 9.44
CA SER A 117 30.66 11.93 10.15
C SER A 117 29.54 11.32 11.01
N PHE A 118 29.11 10.10 10.71
CA PHE A 118 28.11 9.35 11.49
C PHE A 118 28.69 8.54 12.66
N MET A 119 30.00 8.58 12.92
CA MET A 119 30.63 7.79 14.00
C MET A 119 30.06 8.12 15.38
N ARG A 120 29.64 9.37 15.61
CA ARG A 120 29.03 9.79 16.88
C ARG A 120 27.70 9.07 17.12
N ALA A 121 26.85 8.99 16.09
CA ALA A 121 25.60 8.25 16.16
C ALA A 121 25.81 6.75 16.43
N LEU A 122 26.76 6.11 15.74
CA LEU A 122 27.09 4.69 15.96
C LEU A 122 27.51 4.41 17.41
N ARG A 123 28.41 5.24 17.96
CA ARG A 123 28.95 5.08 19.32
C ARG A 123 27.89 5.24 20.41
N THR A 124 26.76 5.89 20.13
CA THR A 124 25.67 6.00 21.12
C THR A 124 25.14 4.63 21.55
N SER A 125 25.18 3.63 20.67
CA SER A 125 24.76 2.26 20.97
C SER A 125 25.68 1.54 21.97
N GLU A 126 26.91 2.00 22.16
CA GLU A 126 27.87 1.43 23.11
C GLU A 126 27.56 1.85 24.56
N ASN A 127 26.86 2.98 24.74
CA ASN A 127 26.49 3.47 26.05
C ASN A 127 25.26 2.73 26.61
N LYS A 128 25.51 1.59 27.26
CA LYS A 128 24.46 0.74 27.86
C LYS A 128 23.65 1.41 28.99
N SER A 129 24.11 2.55 29.52
CA SER A 129 23.38 3.29 30.55
C SER A 129 22.32 4.23 29.99
N ASP A 130 22.40 4.56 28.70
CA ASP A 130 21.42 5.40 28.00
C ASP A 130 20.29 4.52 27.43
N PRO A 131 19.04 4.64 27.91
CA PRO A 131 17.91 3.87 27.37
C PRO A 131 17.65 4.12 25.86
N CYS A 132 18.10 5.28 25.36
CA CYS A 132 18.00 5.73 23.98
C CYS A 132 19.29 5.53 23.17
N GLY A 133 20.33 4.93 23.75
CA GLY A 133 21.57 4.62 23.05
C GLY A 133 21.31 3.81 21.77
N GLY A 134 21.72 4.35 20.61
CA GLY A 134 21.48 3.75 19.30
C GLY A 134 20.04 3.86 18.77
N LYS A 135 19.14 4.59 19.44
CA LYS A 135 17.72 4.70 19.08
C LYS A 135 17.25 6.12 18.77
N TYR A 136 18.15 7.10 18.82
CA TYR A 136 17.76 8.49 18.61
C TYR A 136 17.19 8.72 17.20
N ILE A 137 16.05 9.42 17.12
CA ILE A 137 15.47 9.87 15.85
C ILE A 137 15.48 11.39 15.83
N TYR A 138 16.07 11.96 14.77
CA TYR A 138 15.93 13.37 14.47
C TYR A 138 14.78 13.56 13.48
N VAL A 139 13.89 14.52 13.73
CA VAL A 139 12.75 14.82 12.87
C VAL A 139 13.02 16.13 12.15
N HIS A 140 12.93 16.13 10.82
CA HIS A 140 13.03 17.36 10.05
C HIS A 140 11.85 18.30 10.33
N ASP A 141 12.17 19.57 10.60
CA ASP A 141 11.17 20.64 10.67
C ASP A 141 10.82 21.12 9.25
N LEU A 142 9.95 20.35 8.60
CA LEU A 142 9.51 20.65 7.23
C LEU A 142 8.55 21.84 7.20
N PRO A 143 8.58 22.67 6.13
CA PRO A 143 7.52 23.63 5.86
C PRO A 143 6.12 22.97 5.91
N SER A 144 5.16 23.63 6.58
CA SER A 144 3.82 23.09 6.86
C SER A 144 3.04 22.62 5.63
N ARG A 145 3.37 23.13 4.44
CA ARG A 145 2.81 22.70 3.16
C ARG A 145 3.01 21.22 2.86
N PHE A 146 4.03 20.59 3.44
CA PHE A 146 4.33 19.17 3.29
C PHE A 146 3.50 18.27 4.23
N ASN A 147 2.80 18.86 5.21
CA ASN A 147 2.03 18.10 6.21
C ASN A 147 0.80 18.85 6.74
N GLU A 148 0.95 19.75 7.71
CA GLU A 148 -0.14 20.33 8.49
C GLU A 148 -1.14 21.11 7.65
N ASP A 149 -0.68 21.83 6.63
CA ASP A 149 -1.58 22.57 5.73
C ASP A 149 -2.45 21.61 4.93
N MET A 150 -1.96 20.39 4.66
CA MET A 150 -2.76 19.38 4.00
C MET A 150 -3.96 18.94 4.85
N LEU A 151 -3.81 18.93 6.17
CA LEU A 151 -4.89 18.59 7.10
C LEU A 151 -5.88 19.74 7.29
N LYS A 152 -5.41 21.00 7.24
CA LYS A 152 -6.29 22.18 7.23
C LYS A 152 -7.20 22.18 6.00
N GLU A 153 -6.68 21.67 4.89
CA GLU A 153 -7.40 21.51 3.62
C GLU A 153 -7.92 20.08 3.41
N CYS A 154 -8.24 19.35 4.48
CA CYS A 154 -8.59 17.93 4.41
C CYS A 154 -9.71 17.58 3.40
N LYS A 155 -10.57 18.52 3.00
CA LYS A 155 -11.59 18.29 1.96
C LYS A 155 -11.01 18.11 0.56
N SER A 156 -9.82 18.65 0.27
CA SER A 156 -9.16 18.54 -1.05
C SER A 156 -8.33 17.27 -1.19
N LEU A 157 -8.16 16.49 -0.11
CA LEU A 157 -7.37 15.26 -0.10
C LEU A 157 -7.96 14.12 -0.93
N SER A 158 -9.24 14.20 -1.28
CA SER A 158 -9.92 13.25 -2.16
C SER A 158 -11.06 13.95 -2.89
N LEU A 159 -11.23 13.62 -4.16
CA LEU A 159 -12.35 14.15 -4.96
C LEU A 159 -13.71 13.58 -4.55
N TRP A 160 -13.74 12.39 -3.94
CA TRP A 160 -15.00 11.69 -3.60
C TRP A 160 -15.26 11.63 -2.09
N THR A 161 -14.20 11.73 -1.30
CA THR A 161 -14.27 11.51 0.15
C THR A 161 -13.94 12.79 0.90
N ASN A 162 -14.83 13.20 1.80
CA ASN A 162 -14.48 14.22 2.79
C ASN A 162 -13.49 13.62 3.81
N MET A 163 -12.19 13.73 3.51
CA MET A 163 -11.13 13.15 4.34
C MET A 163 -11.03 13.81 5.72
N CYS A 164 -11.64 14.98 5.94
CA CYS A 164 -11.66 15.61 7.26
C CYS A 164 -12.19 14.70 8.36
N LYS A 165 -13.17 13.84 8.03
CA LYS A 165 -13.67 12.83 8.98
C LYS A 165 -12.56 11.89 9.41
N PHE A 166 -11.76 11.42 8.47
CA PHE A 166 -10.71 10.42 8.67
C PHE A 166 -9.40 10.99 9.21
N THR A 167 -9.18 12.31 9.14
CA THR A 167 -8.04 12.98 9.77
C THR A 167 -8.29 13.36 11.23
N THR A 168 -9.50 13.15 11.76
CA THR A 168 -9.80 13.35 13.20
C THR A 168 -9.08 12.32 14.07
N ASN A 169 -9.03 12.58 15.39
CA ASN A 169 -8.39 11.68 16.37
C ASN A 169 -6.98 11.26 15.96
N ALA A 170 -6.14 12.22 15.56
CA ALA A 170 -4.77 11.97 15.13
C ALA A 170 -4.63 11.01 13.92
N GLY A 171 -5.64 10.99 13.03
CA GLY A 171 -5.65 10.15 11.83
C GLY A 171 -6.42 8.83 11.96
N LEU A 172 -6.97 8.54 13.14
CA LEU A 172 -7.78 7.33 13.37
C LEU A 172 -9.20 7.46 12.82
N GLY A 173 -9.70 8.68 12.61
CA GLY A 173 -11.11 8.92 12.31
C GLY A 173 -12.00 8.81 13.55
N PRO A 174 -13.34 8.89 13.41
CA PRO A 174 -14.24 8.84 14.55
C PRO A 174 -14.27 7.44 15.19
N PRO A 175 -14.54 7.32 16.50
CA PRO A 175 -14.77 6.04 17.14
C PRO A 175 -15.90 5.26 16.46
N LEU A 176 -15.79 3.93 16.40
CA LEU A 176 -16.91 3.08 16.01
C LEU A 176 -17.85 2.98 17.23
N GLU A 177 -18.89 3.81 17.23
CA GLU A 177 -19.88 3.89 18.31
C GLU A 177 -20.60 2.55 18.58
N GLU A 178 -21.11 2.36 19.81
CA GLU A 178 -21.83 1.14 20.24
C GLU A 178 -23.01 0.79 19.31
N GLU A 179 -23.68 1.79 18.72
CA GLU A 179 -24.77 1.61 17.77
C GLU A 179 -24.32 0.87 16.48
N ASN A 180 -23.03 0.97 16.14
CA ASN A 180 -22.39 0.24 15.04
C ASN A 180 -21.75 -1.09 15.50
N ASN A 181 -21.65 -1.33 16.81
CA ASN A 181 -21.18 -2.58 17.41
C ASN A 181 -22.31 -3.63 17.49
N ILE A 182 -22.91 -3.91 16.33
CA ILE A 182 -23.93 -4.94 16.18
C ILE A 182 -23.39 -6.26 16.76
N GLU A 183 -24.13 -6.86 17.71
CA GLU A 183 -23.78 -8.15 18.34
C GLU A 183 -22.48 -8.17 19.18
N GLY A 184 -21.96 -7.01 19.58
CA GLY A 184 -20.77 -6.95 20.44
C GLY A 184 -19.51 -7.50 19.74
N VAL A 185 -19.38 -7.31 18.42
CA VAL A 185 -18.25 -7.73 17.58
C VAL A 185 -16.93 -7.06 18.01
N PHE A 186 -16.99 -5.82 18.50
CA PHE A 186 -15.85 -5.04 18.98
C PHE A 186 -15.73 -5.09 20.51
N SER A 187 -14.53 -4.82 21.02
CA SER A 187 -14.34 -4.46 22.43
C SER A 187 -14.88 -3.06 22.70
N GLU A 188 -15.07 -2.71 23.99
CA GLU A 188 -15.62 -1.42 24.41
C GLU A 188 -14.77 -0.22 23.93
N THR A 189 -13.45 -0.40 23.85
CA THR A 189 -12.49 0.65 23.51
C THR A 189 -11.59 0.24 22.35
N GLY A 190 -10.95 1.23 21.72
CA GLY A 190 -9.90 1.04 20.72
C GLY A 190 -10.38 0.90 19.28
N TRP A 191 -11.66 1.09 18.97
CA TRP A 191 -12.19 0.90 17.62
C TRP A 191 -12.55 2.22 16.94
N TYR A 192 -12.02 2.44 15.74
CA TYR A 192 -12.19 3.68 14.98
C TYR A 192 -12.52 3.39 13.52
N ALA A 193 -13.23 4.30 12.86
CA ALA A 193 -13.54 4.23 11.45
C ALA A 193 -12.32 4.65 10.59
N THR A 194 -11.19 3.99 10.79
CA THR A 194 -9.91 4.31 10.19
C THR A 194 -9.92 4.13 8.67
N ASN A 195 -9.46 5.16 7.95
CA ASN A 195 -9.23 5.05 6.52
C ASN A 195 -7.93 4.29 6.25
N GLN A 196 -7.97 3.34 5.32
CA GLN A 196 -6.84 2.47 4.99
C GLN A 196 -5.58 3.22 4.49
N PHE A 197 -5.70 4.49 4.09
CA PHE A 197 -4.61 5.32 3.60
C PHE A 197 -4.23 6.47 4.55
N ALA A 198 -4.65 6.42 5.81
CA ALA A 198 -4.36 7.48 6.79
C ALA A 198 -3.03 7.30 7.55
N VAL A 199 -2.23 6.29 7.19
CA VAL A 199 -1.03 5.93 7.97
C VAL A 199 0.03 7.04 7.99
N ASP A 200 0.09 7.95 6.99
CA ASP A 200 0.98 9.13 7.05
C ASP A 200 0.74 9.93 8.34
N VAL A 201 -0.53 10.18 8.66
CA VAL A 201 -0.96 10.98 9.81
C VAL A 201 -0.81 10.19 11.10
N ILE A 202 -1.21 8.92 11.10
CA ILE A 202 -1.11 8.03 12.27
C ILE A 202 0.36 7.89 12.68
N PHE A 203 1.22 7.55 11.72
CA PHE A 203 2.65 7.34 11.96
C PHE A 203 3.35 8.62 12.43
N ASN A 204 3.04 9.77 11.82
CA ASN A 204 3.59 11.05 12.24
C ASN A 204 3.15 11.43 13.67
N ASN A 205 1.90 11.19 14.04
CA ASN A 205 1.45 11.45 15.42
C ASN A 205 2.05 10.46 16.43
N ARG A 206 2.28 9.19 16.05
CA ARG A 206 3.06 8.25 16.87
C ARG A 206 4.51 8.71 17.02
N MET A 207 5.13 9.21 15.95
CA MET A 207 6.51 9.73 15.99
C MET A 207 6.67 10.88 16.98
N LYS A 208 5.67 11.77 17.09
CA LYS A 208 5.67 12.86 18.09
C LYS A 208 5.73 12.36 19.55
N GLN A 209 5.37 11.10 19.80
CA GLN A 209 5.41 10.46 21.13
C GLN A 209 6.61 9.53 21.33
N TYR A 210 7.51 9.43 20.34
CA TYR A 210 8.67 8.56 20.42
C TYR A 210 9.65 9.05 21.50
N GLU A 211 10.07 8.17 22.40
CA GLU A 211 10.86 8.58 23.58
C GLU A 211 12.25 9.10 23.24
N CYS A 212 12.83 8.59 22.14
CA CYS A 212 14.20 8.89 21.77
C CYS A 212 14.27 9.95 20.65
N LEU A 213 13.38 10.94 20.67
CA LEU A 213 13.51 12.11 19.82
C LEU A 213 14.71 12.97 20.26
N THR A 214 15.48 13.47 19.30
CA THR A 214 16.62 14.36 19.56
C THR A 214 16.56 15.60 18.67
N SER A 215 17.07 16.73 19.20
CA SER A 215 17.38 17.94 18.43
C SER A 215 18.82 17.99 17.92
N ASP A 216 19.70 17.11 18.41
CA ASP A 216 21.07 16.94 17.90
C ASP A 216 21.07 15.83 16.84
N SER A 217 21.08 16.21 15.57
CA SER A 217 21.08 15.27 14.44
C SER A 217 22.35 14.41 14.37
N SER A 218 23.45 14.82 15.01
CA SER A 218 24.73 14.08 14.96
C SER A 218 24.75 12.81 15.82
N ILE A 219 23.77 12.63 16.71
CA ILE A 219 23.57 11.39 17.49
C ILE A 219 22.43 10.53 16.95
N ALA A 220 21.72 10.98 15.90
CA ALA A 220 20.55 10.30 15.39
C ALA A 220 20.90 8.97 14.69
N ALA A 221 20.25 7.90 15.12
CA ALA A 221 20.29 6.60 14.46
C ALA A 221 19.63 6.64 13.08
N ALA A 222 18.54 7.39 12.93
CA ALA A 222 17.90 7.68 11.65
C ALA A 222 17.18 9.05 11.68
N ILE A 223 16.80 9.53 10.51
CA ILE A 223 16.19 10.85 10.30
C ILE A 223 14.79 10.69 9.70
N PHE A 224 13.78 11.16 10.42
CA PHE A 224 12.40 11.11 9.96
C PHE A 224 12.02 12.37 9.16
N VAL A 225 11.42 12.17 8.00
CA VAL A 225 10.90 13.21 7.11
C VAL A 225 9.36 13.19 7.20
N PRO A 226 8.73 14.14 7.92
CA PRO A 226 7.27 14.15 8.14
C PRO A 226 6.50 14.71 6.92
N PHE A 227 6.66 14.10 5.75
CA PHE A 227 5.92 14.43 4.52
C PHE A 227 4.71 13.51 4.37
N TYR A 228 3.52 14.07 4.16
CA TYR A 228 2.30 13.28 3.91
C TYR A 228 2.18 12.89 2.44
N ALA A 229 3.10 12.05 1.97
CA ALA A 229 3.22 11.66 0.56
C ALA A 229 1.93 11.04 0.02
N GLY A 230 1.27 10.17 0.78
CA GLY A 230 0.02 9.52 0.36
C GLY A 230 -1.14 10.50 0.16
N PHE A 231 -1.18 11.55 0.98
CA PHE A 231 -2.16 12.63 0.90
C PHE A 231 -1.86 13.63 -0.20
N ASP A 232 -0.58 13.95 -0.40
CA ASP A 232 -0.15 14.83 -1.49
C ASP A 232 -0.58 14.28 -2.85
N ILE A 233 -0.20 13.04 -3.15
CA ILE A 233 -0.50 12.43 -4.44
C ILE A 233 -2.02 12.25 -4.63
N ALA A 234 -2.75 11.90 -3.58
CA ALA A 234 -4.20 11.75 -3.63
C ALA A 234 -4.94 13.03 -4.08
N ARG A 235 -4.42 14.22 -3.76
CA ARG A 235 -5.01 15.49 -4.21
C ARG A 235 -4.98 15.64 -5.73
N TYR A 236 -3.93 15.09 -6.36
CA TYR A 236 -3.55 15.43 -7.73
C TYR A 236 -3.60 14.26 -8.72
N LEU A 237 -3.89 13.04 -8.27
CA LEU A 237 -3.96 11.86 -9.15
C LEU A 237 -4.98 12.02 -10.31
N TRP A 238 -6.00 12.88 -10.18
CA TRP A 238 -7.09 13.00 -11.15
C TRP A 238 -7.33 14.42 -11.63
N GLY A 239 -7.40 14.60 -12.95
CA GLY A 239 -7.73 15.89 -13.56
C GLY A 239 -6.60 16.91 -13.51
N TYR A 240 -5.42 16.52 -13.00
CA TYR A 240 -4.22 17.35 -12.97
C TYR A 240 -3.12 16.77 -13.84
N ASN A 241 -2.27 17.64 -14.36
CA ASN A 241 -1.10 17.27 -15.14
C ASN A 241 0.02 16.69 -14.25
N ILE A 242 0.96 15.97 -14.85
CA ILE A 242 2.08 15.34 -14.13
C ILE A 242 2.97 16.36 -13.43
N SER A 243 3.06 17.59 -13.96
CA SER A 243 3.81 18.69 -13.33
C SER A 243 3.26 19.02 -11.94
N MET A 244 1.93 19.07 -11.79
CA MET A 244 1.29 19.31 -10.50
C MET A 244 1.41 18.10 -9.55
N ARG A 245 1.32 16.88 -10.09
CA ARG A 245 1.50 15.64 -9.30
C ARG A 245 2.91 15.50 -8.72
N ASP A 246 3.91 16.04 -9.40
CA ASP A 246 5.31 15.93 -9.00
C ASP A 246 5.81 17.11 -8.16
N ALA A 247 5.08 18.24 -8.14
CA ALA A 247 5.58 19.51 -7.63
C ALA A 247 6.07 19.41 -6.17
N ALA A 248 5.27 18.86 -5.26
CA ALA A 248 5.67 18.73 -3.86
C ALA A 248 6.81 17.73 -3.66
N SER A 249 6.88 16.68 -4.48
CA SER A 249 7.95 15.68 -4.42
C SER A 249 9.30 16.26 -4.84
N ILE A 250 9.33 17.06 -5.91
CA ILE A 250 10.52 17.78 -6.37
C ILE A 250 10.97 18.79 -5.32
N ASP A 251 10.04 19.60 -4.84
CA ASP A 251 10.29 20.63 -3.84
C ASP A 251 10.81 20.06 -2.50
N LEU A 252 10.29 18.90 -2.09
CA LEU A 252 10.74 18.21 -0.88
C LEU A 252 12.20 17.79 -1.02
N VAL A 253 12.55 17.13 -2.13
CA VAL A 253 13.91 16.68 -2.41
C VAL A 253 14.87 17.87 -2.45
N ASP A 254 14.49 18.95 -3.15
CA ASP A 254 15.27 20.18 -3.22
C ASP A 254 15.48 20.84 -1.85
N TRP A 255 14.51 20.73 -0.96
CA TRP A 255 14.63 21.21 0.42
C TRP A 255 15.57 20.34 1.25
N LEU A 256 15.40 19.01 1.18
CA LEU A 256 16.19 18.02 1.92
C LEU A 256 17.67 18.09 1.54
N MET A 257 17.99 18.12 0.25
CA MET A 257 19.37 18.16 -0.23
C MET A 257 20.15 19.41 0.20
N LYS A 258 19.45 20.46 0.63
CA LYS A 258 20.07 21.69 1.18
C LYS A 258 20.31 21.62 2.69
N ARG A 259 19.89 20.55 3.37
CA ARG A 259 20.10 20.36 4.82
C ARG A 259 21.48 19.73 5.07
N PRO A 260 22.22 20.15 6.11
CA PRO A 260 23.50 19.52 6.45
C PRO A 260 23.35 18.04 6.78
N GLU A 261 22.22 17.64 7.37
CA GLU A 261 21.86 16.25 7.65
C GLU A 261 21.91 15.35 6.41
N TRP A 262 21.48 15.86 5.25
CA TRP A 262 21.48 15.09 4.01
C TRP A 262 22.89 14.62 3.63
N GLY A 263 23.89 15.49 3.80
CA GLY A 263 25.27 15.24 3.41
C GLY A 263 25.98 14.15 4.23
N ILE A 264 25.43 13.73 5.38
CA ILE A 264 26.05 12.72 6.26
C ILE A 264 26.07 11.35 5.60
N MET A 265 24.94 10.93 5.01
CA MET A 265 24.82 9.65 4.31
C MET A 265 24.19 9.75 2.93
N ASN A 266 24.11 10.96 2.36
CA ASN A 266 23.43 11.27 1.10
C ASN A 266 21.95 10.79 1.10
N GLY A 267 21.26 10.98 2.22
CA GLY A 267 19.86 10.57 2.41
C GLY A 267 19.64 9.11 2.82
N ARG A 268 20.68 8.26 2.91
CA ARG A 268 20.53 6.83 3.24
C ARG A 268 20.10 6.51 4.67
N ASP A 269 20.18 7.50 5.54
CA ASP A 269 19.67 7.49 6.91
C ASP A 269 18.31 8.19 7.07
N HIS A 270 17.74 8.70 5.97
CA HIS A 270 16.44 9.35 5.97
C HIS A 270 15.33 8.35 5.64
N PHE A 271 14.18 8.53 6.29
CA PHE A 271 12.98 7.76 6.00
C PHE A 271 11.70 8.60 6.08
N LEU A 272 10.70 8.22 5.29
CA LEU A 272 9.37 8.81 5.28
C LEU A 272 8.31 7.71 5.20
N VAL A 273 7.06 8.08 5.46
CA VAL A 273 5.90 7.20 5.28
C VAL A 273 5.03 7.73 4.14
N GLY A 274 4.57 6.84 3.27
CA GLY A 274 3.53 7.12 2.29
C GLY A 274 2.36 6.18 2.52
N GLY A 275 1.19 6.72 2.86
CA GLY A 275 0.00 5.91 3.14
C GLY A 275 -0.70 5.37 1.92
N ARG A 276 0.03 5.13 0.85
CA ARG A 276 -0.44 4.53 -0.40
C ARG A 276 0.55 3.47 -0.86
N ILE A 277 0.15 2.70 -1.86
CA ILE A 277 0.99 1.64 -2.41
C ILE A 277 2.15 2.26 -3.21
N THR A 278 3.27 1.56 -3.29
CA THR A 278 4.49 1.99 -4.00
C THR A 278 4.23 2.53 -5.42
N TRP A 279 3.26 1.94 -6.12
CA TRP A 279 2.92 2.28 -7.51
C TRP A 279 2.32 3.68 -7.67
N ASP A 280 1.73 4.26 -6.62
CA ASP A 280 1.24 5.65 -6.64
C ASP A 280 2.40 6.67 -6.71
N PHE A 281 3.63 6.22 -6.43
CA PHE A 281 4.84 7.04 -6.39
C PHE A 281 5.88 6.68 -7.47
N ARG A 282 5.53 5.77 -8.40
CA ARG A 282 6.42 5.21 -9.43
C ARG A 282 5.83 5.34 -10.84
N ARG A 283 5.49 6.56 -11.25
CA ARG A 283 5.08 6.86 -12.63
C ARG A 283 6.23 6.54 -13.60
N LEU A 284 5.98 5.66 -14.59
CA LEU A 284 7.03 5.04 -15.41
C LEU A 284 7.49 5.87 -16.61
N SER A 285 6.63 6.72 -17.17
CA SER A 285 6.94 7.59 -18.31
C SER A 285 6.43 9.01 -18.09
N GLU A 286 6.86 9.97 -18.92
CA GLU A 286 6.40 11.37 -18.89
C GLU A 286 5.08 11.62 -19.63
N GLU A 287 4.29 10.57 -19.88
CA GLU A 287 2.96 10.68 -20.46
C GLU A 287 1.92 11.16 -19.43
N GLU A 288 1.08 12.12 -19.80
CA GLU A 288 0.05 12.70 -18.91
C GLU A 288 -1.00 11.68 -18.44
N SER A 289 -1.21 10.62 -19.24
CA SER A 289 -2.13 9.51 -18.94
C SER A 289 -1.58 8.48 -17.95
N ASP A 290 -0.29 8.54 -17.65
CA ASP A 290 0.33 7.60 -16.73
C ASP A 290 -0.06 7.91 -15.30
N TRP A 291 -0.10 6.84 -14.49
CA TRP A 291 -0.54 6.92 -13.11
C TRP A 291 0.60 7.30 -12.16
N GLY A 292 0.26 8.01 -11.09
CA GLY A 292 1.17 8.30 -9.98
C GLY A 292 2.00 9.56 -10.14
N SER A 293 2.86 9.80 -9.15
CA SER A 293 3.96 10.76 -9.20
C SER A 293 5.29 10.06 -9.49
N LYS A 294 6.35 10.82 -9.71
CA LYS A 294 7.71 10.29 -9.84
C LYS A 294 8.53 10.25 -8.55
N LEU A 295 7.92 10.47 -7.37
CA LEU A 295 8.63 10.60 -6.09
C LEU A 295 9.69 9.51 -5.90
N LEU A 296 9.33 8.23 -6.03
CA LEU A 296 10.26 7.10 -5.81
C LEU A 296 11.25 6.87 -6.96
N PHE A 297 11.14 7.63 -8.05
CA PHE A 297 12.13 7.66 -9.13
C PHE A 297 13.03 8.90 -9.10
N LEU A 298 12.76 9.88 -8.24
CA LEU A 298 13.69 10.99 -8.02
C LEU A 298 15.03 10.45 -7.47
N PRO A 299 16.19 10.86 -8.02
CA PRO A 299 17.50 10.34 -7.62
C PRO A 299 17.76 10.41 -6.10
N ALA A 300 17.35 11.51 -5.46
CA ALA A 300 17.49 11.67 -4.02
C ALA A 300 16.58 10.71 -3.23
N ALA A 301 15.33 10.54 -3.66
CA ALA A 301 14.37 9.68 -2.99
C ALA A 301 14.75 8.19 -3.08
N LYS A 302 15.49 7.79 -4.11
CA LYS A 302 16.08 6.43 -4.20
C LYS A 302 17.03 6.11 -3.06
N ASN A 303 17.64 7.11 -2.44
CA ASN A 303 18.52 6.90 -1.29
C ASN A 303 17.76 6.78 0.03
N MET A 304 16.54 7.32 0.13
CA MET A 304 15.75 7.27 1.35
C MET A 304 15.04 5.93 1.52
N SER A 305 14.68 5.57 2.75
CA SER A 305 13.79 4.44 3.01
C SER A 305 12.34 4.93 3.05
N MET A 306 11.49 4.47 2.13
CA MET A 306 10.08 4.84 2.10
C MET A 306 9.21 3.72 2.68
N LEU A 307 8.48 3.98 3.75
CA LEU A 307 7.55 3.03 4.34
C LEU A 307 6.18 3.19 3.67
N VAL A 308 5.70 2.13 3.03
CA VAL A 308 4.45 2.13 2.23
C VAL A 308 3.52 1.02 2.69
N VAL A 309 2.22 1.14 2.43
CA VAL A 309 1.27 0.06 2.80
C VAL A 309 1.40 -1.18 1.90
N GLU A 310 2.02 -1.05 0.74
CA GLU A 310 2.42 -2.16 -0.14
C GLU A 310 3.69 -1.80 -0.92
N SER A 311 4.74 -2.63 -0.86
CA SER A 311 6.04 -2.37 -1.48
C SER A 311 6.27 -3.08 -2.81
N SER A 312 7.29 -2.64 -3.54
CA SER A 312 7.74 -3.24 -4.80
C SER A 312 8.60 -4.47 -4.53
N PRO A 313 8.37 -5.61 -5.21
CA PRO A 313 9.30 -6.73 -5.15
C PRO A 313 10.60 -6.46 -5.94
N TRP A 314 10.62 -5.42 -6.78
CA TRP A 314 11.72 -5.12 -7.71
C TRP A 314 12.47 -3.82 -7.38
N ASN A 315 12.24 -3.23 -6.21
CA ASN A 315 12.96 -2.04 -5.77
C ASN A 315 13.40 -2.15 -4.31
N ALA A 316 14.53 -1.53 -4.00
CA ALA A 316 15.23 -1.72 -2.72
C ALA A 316 14.89 -0.66 -1.67
N ASN A 317 14.28 0.45 -2.09
CA ASN A 317 14.17 1.66 -1.29
C ASN A 317 12.78 1.86 -0.64
N ASP A 318 11.84 0.94 -0.87
CA ASP A 318 10.54 0.94 -0.21
C ASP A 318 10.26 -0.35 0.58
N PHE A 319 9.63 -0.19 1.73
CA PHE A 319 9.40 -1.26 2.71
C PHE A 319 7.94 -1.28 3.13
N ALA A 320 7.32 -2.46 3.12
CA ALA A 320 5.90 -2.55 3.42
C ALA A 320 5.64 -2.57 4.92
N ILE A 321 4.75 -1.70 5.37
CA ILE A 321 4.20 -1.64 6.72
C ILE A 321 2.71 -2.02 6.69
N PRO A 322 2.15 -2.61 7.76
CA PRO A 322 0.76 -3.02 7.78
C PRO A 322 -0.20 -1.89 7.38
N TYR A 323 -1.24 -2.23 6.62
CA TYR A 323 -2.35 -1.29 6.44
C TYR A 323 -2.96 -0.99 7.83
N PRO A 324 -3.33 0.28 8.12
CA PRO A 324 -4.02 0.59 9.36
C PRO A 324 -5.37 -0.12 9.39
N THR A 325 -5.56 -0.96 10.42
CA THR A 325 -6.84 -1.64 10.71
C THR A 325 -7.80 -0.69 11.42
N TYR A 326 -8.98 -1.18 11.83
CA TYR A 326 -9.92 -0.41 12.64
C TYR A 326 -9.60 -0.40 14.14
N PHE A 327 -8.67 -1.26 14.60
CA PHE A 327 -8.32 -1.39 16.01
C PHE A 327 -7.02 -0.65 16.33
N HIS A 328 -7.10 0.26 17.28
CA HIS A 328 -6.05 1.14 17.78
C HIS A 328 -6.08 1.12 19.32
N PRO A 329 -5.36 0.17 19.94
CA PRO A 329 -5.37 0.02 21.39
C PRO A 329 -4.75 1.25 22.06
N ALA A 330 -5.33 1.68 23.17
CA ALA A 330 -4.80 2.79 23.94
C ALA A 330 -3.78 2.33 24.99
N LYS A 331 -3.88 1.07 25.44
CA LYS A 331 -3.07 0.42 26.47
C LYS A 331 -2.92 -1.08 26.19
N ASP A 332 -1.95 -1.72 26.84
CA ASP A 332 -1.65 -3.15 26.66
C ASP A 332 -2.86 -4.05 26.93
N ASP A 333 -3.65 -3.71 27.97
CA ASP A 333 -4.87 -4.45 28.33
C ASP A 333 -5.87 -4.55 27.16
N ASP A 334 -6.02 -3.50 26.34
CA ASP A 334 -6.95 -3.53 25.21
C ASP A 334 -6.54 -4.65 24.23
N VAL A 335 -5.24 -4.84 24.04
CA VAL A 335 -4.68 -5.90 23.19
C VAL A 335 -4.87 -7.27 23.84
N PHE A 336 -4.56 -7.42 25.13
CA PHE A 336 -4.71 -8.70 25.82
C PHE A 336 -6.16 -9.18 25.86
N ILE A 337 -7.11 -8.28 26.17
CA ILE A 337 -8.54 -8.56 26.12
C ILE A 337 -8.96 -9.03 24.72
N TRP A 338 -8.47 -8.35 23.69
CA TRP A 338 -8.79 -8.73 22.32
C TRP A 338 -8.20 -10.08 21.92
N GLN A 339 -6.94 -10.35 22.26
CA GLN A 339 -6.29 -11.64 22.02
C GLN A 339 -7.02 -12.78 22.73
N ASP A 340 -7.37 -12.61 24.01
CA ASP A 340 -8.09 -13.61 24.79
C ASP A 340 -9.47 -13.88 24.21
N ARG A 341 -10.17 -12.85 23.74
CA ARG A 341 -11.40 -13.02 22.98
C ARG A 341 -11.17 -13.87 21.73
N MET A 342 -10.15 -13.56 20.91
CA MET A 342 -9.88 -14.31 19.68
C MET A 342 -9.50 -15.77 19.91
N ARG A 343 -8.87 -16.08 21.07
CA ARG A 343 -8.54 -17.45 21.49
C ARG A 343 -9.79 -18.27 21.80
N ASN A 344 -10.75 -17.65 22.48
CA ASN A 344 -11.93 -18.31 23.06
C ASN A 344 -13.16 -18.36 22.15
N LEU A 345 -13.19 -17.59 21.06
CA LEU A 345 -14.30 -17.60 20.12
C LEU A 345 -14.45 -18.94 19.38
N GLU A 346 -15.68 -19.45 19.33
CA GLU A 346 -16.04 -20.57 18.47
C GLU A 346 -16.10 -20.15 17.00
N ARG A 347 -15.45 -20.92 16.13
CA ARG A 347 -15.36 -20.65 14.69
C ARG A 347 -16.18 -21.67 13.92
N LYS A 348 -17.38 -21.25 13.53
CA LYS A 348 -18.36 -22.07 12.80
C LYS A 348 -17.93 -22.42 11.38
N TRP A 349 -17.26 -21.51 10.70
CA TRP A 349 -16.94 -21.64 9.28
C TRP A 349 -15.51 -22.15 9.10
N LEU A 350 -15.33 -23.10 8.17
CA LEU A 350 -14.00 -23.55 7.80
C LEU A 350 -13.25 -22.41 7.11
N PHE A 351 -13.89 -21.75 6.15
CA PHE A 351 -13.28 -20.63 5.45
C PHE A 351 -14.28 -19.55 5.10
N SER A 352 -13.80 -18.33 4.90
CA SER A 352 -14.62 -17.23 4.42
C SER A 352 -13.95 -16.37 3.36
N PHE A 353 -14.79 -15.69 2.58
CA PHE A 353 -14.34 -14.71 1.61
C PHE A 353 -15.22 -13.46 1.67
N ALA A 354 -14.58 -12.30 1.75
CA ALA A 354 -15.22 -11.00 1.55
C ALA A 354 -14.80 -10.45 0.19
N GLY A 355 -15.74 -10.34 -0.74
CA GLY A 355 -15.38 -9.83 -2.05
C GLY A 355 -16.48 -9.75 -3.10
N ALA A 356 -16.10 -9.11 -4.20
CA ALA A 356 -16.87 -9.01 -5.44
C ALA A 356 -16.10 -9.67 -6.58
N PRO A 357 -16.79 -10.18 -7.63
CA PRO A 357 -16.12 -10.61 -8.85
C PRO A 357 -15.46 -9.40 -9.56
N ARG A 358 -14.47 -9.67 -10.40
CA ARG A 358 -13.84 -8.68 -11.28
C ARG A 358 -13.95 -9.18 -12.74
N PRO A 359 -15.13 -9.04 -13.38
CA PRO A 359 -15.37 -9.58 -14.71
C PRO A 359 -14.43 -9.00 -15.77
N ASP A 360 -13.99 -7.75 -15.57
CA ASP A 360 -13.09 -7.05 -16.49
C ASP A 360 -11.60 -7.43 -16.30
N ASN A 361 -11.28 -8.30 -15.32
CA ASN A 361 -9.91 -8.77 -15.08
C ASN A 361 -9.85 -10.30 -15.19
N PRO A 362 -9.45 -10.86 -16.36
CA PRO A 362 -9.39 -12.31 -16.56
C PRO A 362 -8.30 -13.00 -15.72
N LYS A 363 -7.33 -12.26 -15.19
CA LYS A 363 -6.32 -12.80 -14.26
C LYS A 363 -6.88 -12.99 -12.86
N SER A 364 -7.96 -12.28 -12.49
CA SER A 364 -8.54 -12.33 -11.15
C SER A 364 -9.19 -13.67 -10.84
N ILE A 365 -8.80 -14.29 -9.72
CA ILE A 365 -9.41 -15.53 -9.23
C ILE A 365 -10.67 -15.29 -8.37
N ARG A 366 -11.06 -14.03 -8.10
CA ARG A 366 -12.16 -13.72 -7.16
C ARG A 366 -13.48 -14.38 -7.55
N GLY A 367 -13.77 -14.48 -8.86
CA GLY A 367 -14.95 -15.19 -9.36
C GLY A 367 -14.95 -16.68 -8.98
N ASN A 368 -13.80 -17.36 -9.16
CA ASN A 368 -13.63 -18.76 -8.76
C ASN A 368 -13.80 -18.95 -7.25
N LEU A 369 -13.24 -18.04 -6.43
CA LEU A 369 -13.38 -18.11 -4.97
C LEU A 369 -14.84 -17.95 -4.54
N ILE A 370 -15.58 -17.02 -5.15
CA ILE A 370 -17.02 -16.82 -4.91
C ILE A 370 -17.80 -18.08 -5.30
N GLU A 371 -17.50 -18.68 -6.46
CA GLU A 371 -18.15 -19.91 -6.91
C GLU A 371 -17.92 -21.07 -5.93
N GLN A 372 -16.68 -21.29 -5.48
CA GLN A 372 -16.38 -22.32 -4.49
C GLN A 372 -17.05 -22.05 -3.14
N CYS A 373 -17.05 -20.78 -2.68
CA CYS A 373 -17.66 -20.40 -1.42
C CYS A 373 -19.19 -20.61 -1.42
N ARG A 374 -19.89 -20.21 -2.49
CA ARG A 374 -21.35 -20.42 -2.63
C ARG A 374 -21.76 -21.89 -2.64
N ARG A 375 -20.89 -22.77 -3.15
CA ARG A 375 -21.15 -24.22 -3.22
C ARG A 375 -20.82 -24.95 -1.93
N SER A 376 -19.99 -24.36 -1.07
CA SER A 376 -19.56 -24.97 0.19
C SER A 376 -20.59 -24.76 1.29
N LYS A 377 -20.88 -25.82 2.06
CA LYS A 377 -21.70 -25.73 3.28
C LYS A 377 -20.92 -25.23 4.49
N VAL A 378 -19.59 -25.23 4.41
CA VAL A 378 -18.67 -24.79 5.46
C VAL A 378 -17.93 -23.50 5.10
N GLY A 379 -18.21 -22.94 3.92
CA GLY A 379 -17.74 -21.64 3.46
C GLY A 379 -18.71 -20.52 3.81
N LYS A 380 -18.19 -19.35 4.19
CA LYS A 380 -18.99 -18.13 4.40
C LYS A 380 -18.59 -17.04 3.41
N LEU A 381 -19.57 -16.58 2.64
CA LEU A 381 -19.39 -15.50 1.68
C LEU A 381 -20.01 -14.21 2.21
N LEU A 382 -19.25 -13.11 2.15
CA LEU A 382 -19.77 -11.75 2.24
C LEU A 382 -19.58 -11.09 0.88
N GLU A 383 -20.67 -10.96 0.14
CA GLU A 383 -20.66 -10.36 -1.19
C GLU A 383 -20.60 -8.83 -1.07
N CYS A 384 -19.63 -8.23 -1.74
CA CYS A 384 -19.51 -6.78 -1.83
C CYS A 384 -20.28 -6.31 -3.07
N ASP A 385 -21.60 -6.14 -2.95
CA ASP A 385 -22.44 -5.63 -4.04
C ASP A 385 -22.23 -4.13 -4.30
N PHE A 386 -22.80 -3.63 -5.40
CA PHE A 386 -22.86 -2.20 -5.71
C PHE A 386 -23.89 -1.50 -4.80
N GLY A 387 -23.45 -0.57 -3.94
CA GLY A 387 -24.27 0.19 -2.97
C GLY A 387 -23.70 0.15 -1.55
N GLU A 388 -24.55 0.31 -0.51
CA GLU A 388 -24.22 0.05 0.91
C GLU A 388 -23.86 -1.44 1.12
N SER A 389 -22.66 -1.81 0.65
CA SER A 389 -22.17 -3.16 0.70
C SER A 389 -21.76 -3.48 2.13
N LYS A 390 -22.09 -4.69 2.60
CA LYS A 390 -21.65 -5.16 3.92
C LYS A 390 -20.12 -5.20 4.05
N CYS A 391 -19.39 -5.13 2.95
CA CYS A 391 -17.93 -5.05 2.96
C CYS A 391 -17.39 -3.66 3.36
N HIS A 392 -18.23 -2.63 3.33
CA HIS A 392 -17.91 -1.31 3.88
C HIS A 392 -18.27 -1.18 5.36
N SER A 393 -18.94 -2.18 5.94
CA SER A 393 -19.24 -2.26 7.38
C SER A 393 -18.09 -2.97 8.11
N PRO A 394 -17.33 -2.26 8.97
CA PRO A 394 -16.28 -2.87 9.78
C PRO A 394 -16.81 -4.04 10.62
N SER A 395 -18.01 -3.91 11.18
CA SER A 395 -18.63 -4.92 12.04
C SER A 395 -18.99 -6.18 11.27
N SER A 396 -19.56 -6.05 10.06
CA SER A 396 -19.90 -7.22 9.22
C SER A 396 -18.66 -8.02 8.80
N ILE A 397 -17.58 -7.33 8.42
CA ILE A 397 -16.31 -7.97 8.04
C ILE A 397 -15.70 -8.68 9.24
N MET A 398 -15.61 -7.97 10.37
CA MET A 398 -14.99 -8.49 11.59
C MET A 398 -15.77 -9.68 12.17
N GLN A 399 -17.11 -9.64 12.15
CA GLN A 399 -17.98 -10.76 12.56
C GLN A 399 -17.74 -12.02 11.72
N MET A 400 -17.61 -11.86 10.40
CA MET A 400 -17.33 -12.99 9.50
C MET A 400 -15.94 -13.59 9.77
N PHE A 401 -14.92 -12.75 9.91
CA PHE A 401 -13.56 -13.24 10.16
C PHE A 401 -13.42 -13.89 11.54
N GLN A 402 -14.06 -13.32 12.58
CA GLN A 402 -14.10 -13.91 13.93
C GLN A 402 -14.73 -15.31 13.95
N SER A 403 -15.68 -15.58 13.05
CA SER A 403 -16.40 -16.86 12.98
C SER A 403 -15.79 -17.87 12.00
N SER A 404 -14.64 -17.57 11.39
CA SER A 404 -13.98 -18.41 10.37
C SER A 404 -12.61 -18.90 10.83
N LEU A 405 -12.22 -20.13 10.47
CA LEU A 405 -10.87 -20.63 10.71
C LEU A 405 -9.86 -20.04 9.73
N PHE A 406 -10.22 -20.03 8.43
CA PHE A 406 -9.39 -19.53 7.35
C PHE A 406 -10.06 -18.37 6.60
N CYS A 407 -9.30 -17.36 6.20
CA CYS A 407 -9.82 -16.19 5.50
C CYS A 407 -9.12 -16.03 4.16
N LEU A 408 -9.88 -16.10 3.07
CA LEU A 408 -9.34 -16.05 1.72
C LEU A 408 -8.92 -14.62 1.37
N GLN A 409 -7.62 -14.41 1.13
CA GLN A 409 -7.02 -13.12 0.78
C GLN A 409 -6.37 -13.19 -0.61
N PRO A 410 -7.16 -13.28 -1.70
CA PRO A 410 -6.62 -13.09 -3.05
C PRO A 410 -6.05 -11.69 -3.21
N GLN A 411 -5.23 -11.52 -4.25
CA GLN A 411 -4.84 -10.22 -4.74
C GLN A 411 -6.08 -9.34 -4.99
N GLY A 412 -5.89 -8.04 -4.75
CA GLY A 412 -6.86 -7.02 -5.08
C GLY A 412 -6.59 -6.47 -6.46
N ASP A 413 -6.47 -5.16 -6.50
CA ASP A 413 -5.96 -4.46 -7.66
C ASP A 413 -4.44 -4.55 -7.71
N SER A 414 -3.80 -4.57 -6.54
CA SER A 414 -2.39 -4.85 -6.29
C SER A 414 -2.24 -6.14 -5.44
N TYR A 415 -1.05 -6.43 -4.92
CA TYR A 415 -0.77 -7.70 -4.24
C TYR A 415 -1.55 -7.87 -2.93
N THR A 416 -1.73 -6.81 -2.15
CA THR A 416 -2.25 -6.88 -0.78
C THR A 416 -3.43 -5.94 -0.58
N ARG A 417 -4.21 -6.19 0.48
CA ARG A 417 -5.37 -5.38 0.89
C ARG A 417 -5.39 -5.29 2.41
N ARG A 418 -5.95 -4.21 2.98
CA ARG A 418 -6.22 -4.08 4.43
C ARG A 418 -6.90 -5.32 5.02
N SER A 419 -7.80 -5.96 4.25
CA SER A 419 -8.49 -7.22 4.60
C SER A 419 -7.57 -8.34 5.09
N ALA A 420 -6.31 -8.40 4.62
CA ALA A 420 -5.34 -9.37 5.12
C ALA A 420 -5.07 -9.15 6.62
N PHE A 421 -4.78 -7.91 7.00
CA PHE A 421 -4.54 -7.50 8.38
C PHE A 421 -5.81 -7.56 9.24
N ASP A 422 -6.96 -7.14 8.70
CA ASP A 422 -8.25 -7.26 9.40
C ASP A 422 -8.58 -8.73 9.73
N SER A 423 -8.22 -9.67 8.85
CA SER A 423 -8.43 -11.10 9.11
C SER A 423 -7.49 -11.65 10.19
N MET A 424 -6.23 -11.21 10.21
CA MET A 424 -5.27 -11.60 11.25
C MET A 424 -5.67 -10.99 12.61
N LEU A 425 -6.12 -9.74 12.61
CA LEU A 425 -6.70 -9.08 13.79
C LEU A 425 -7.88 -9.88 14.36
N ALA A 426 -8.71 -10.48 13.50
CA ALA A 426 -9.82 -11.34 13.90
C ALA A 426 -9.39 -12.78 14.30
N GLY A 427 -8.09 -13.07 14.41
CA GLY A 427 -7.56 -14.41 14.67
C GLY A 427 -7.87 -15.43 13.57
N CYS A 428 -8.19 -14.98 12.36
CA CYS A 428 -8.47 -15.85 11.22
C CYS A 428 -7.18 -16.09 10.44
N ILE A 429 -6.88 -17.35 10.11
CA ILE A 429 -5.65 -17.70 9.39
C ILE A 429 -5.77 -17.23 7.93
N PRO A 430 -4.95 -16.28 7.46
CA PRO A 430 -5.03 -15.81 6.09
C PRO A 430 -4.60 -16.93 5.11
N VAL A 431 -5.36 -17.05 4.02
CA VAL A 431 -5.03 -17.87 2.87
C VAL A 431 -4.61 -16.94 1.74
N PHE A 432 -3.32 -16.92 1.42
CA PHE A 432 -2.77 -16.10 0.36
C PHE A 432 -2.65 -16.89 -0.94
N PHE A 433 -2.79 -16.19 -2.07
CA PHE A 433 -2.77 -16.80 -3.40
C PHE A 433 -1.58 -16.36 -4.26
N HIS A 434 -0.77 -15.45 -3.73
CA HIS A 434 0.46 -14.97 -4.34
C HIS A 434 1.48 -14.61 -3.25
N PRO A 435 2.77 -14.97 -3.39
CA PRO A 435 3.80 -14.67 -2.38
C PRO A 435 4.02 -13.17 -2.17
N GLY A 436 3.78 -12.37 -3.22
CA GLY A 436 3.72 -10.91 -3.14
C GLY A 436 2.68 -10.39 -2.16
N SER A 437 1.64 -11.14 -1.80
CA SER A 437 0.56 -10.63 -0.91
C SER A 437 1.01 -10.42 0.54
N ALA A 438 2.10 -11.08 0.97
CA ALA A 438 2.60 -10.91 2.32
C ALA A 438 4.09 -11.23 2.46
N TYR A 439 4.52 -12.36 1.91
CA TYR A 439 5.73 -13.05 2.32
C TYR A 439 7.02 -12.33 1.94
N THR A 440 6.98 -11.56 0.87
CA THR A 440 8.14 -10.85 0.32
C THR A 440 8.24 -9.38 0.73
N GLN A 441 7.22 -8.83 1.40
CA GLN A 441 7.15 -7.40 1.67
C GLN A 441 6.96 -7.02 3.16
N TYR A 442 6.27 -7.81 3.98
CA TYR A 442 6.05 -7.49 5.40
C TYR A 442 7.00 -8.26 6.34
N THR A 443 8.23 -8.54 5.92
CA THR A 443 9.18 -9.38 6.66
C THR A 443 9.60 -8.79 8.02
N TRP A 444 9.40 -7.49 8.23
CA TRP A 444 9.58 -6.83 9.53
C TRP A 444 8.46 -7.14 10.54
N HIS A 445 7.25 -7.40 10.03
CA HIS A 445 6.04 -7.56 10.83
C HIS A 445 5.56 -9.01 10.92
N LEU A 446 5.86 -9.81 9.90
CA LEU A 446 5.45 -11.20 9.78
C LEU A 446 6.65 -12.14 9.82
N PRO A 447 6.50 -13.34 10.41
CA PRO A 447 7.54 -14.37 10.37
C PRO A 447 7.94 -14.71 8.92
N LYS A 448 9.22 -14.92 8.64
CA LYS A 448 9.67 -15.40 7.31
C LYS A 448 9.08 -16.77 6.96
N ASN A 449 8.97 -17.65 7.95
CA ASN A 449 8.30 -18.94 7.76
C ASN A 449 6.78 -18.74 7.70
N TYR A 450 6.27 -18.53 6.50
CA TYR A 450 4.86 -18.23 6.23
C TYR A 450 3.89 -19.33 6.67
N THR A 451 4.33 -20.58 6.74
CA THR A 451 3.50 -21.73 7.14
C THR A 451 3.08 -21.70 8.60
N LYS A 452 3.74 -20.88 9.43
CA LYS A 452 3.37 -20.69 10.83
C LYS A 452 2.08 -19.90 11.01
N TYR A 453 1.77 -18.95 10.13
CA TYR A 453 0.64 -18.04 10.31
C TYR A 453 -0.34 -18.03 9.13
N SER A 454 -0.04 -18.70 8.02
CA SER A 454 -0.85 -18.62 6.80
C SER A 454 -0.86 -19.91 6.00
N VAL A 455 -1.81 -20.01 5.07
CA VAL A 455 -1.84 -21.05 4.05
C VAL A 455 -1.58 -20.42 2.69
N PHE A 456 -0.71 -21.03 1.89
CA PHE A 456 -0.48 -20.62 0.51
C PHE A 456 -1.18 -21.58 -0.46
N ILE A 457 -1.96 -21.03 -1.40
CA ILE A 457 -2.58 -21.78 -2.50
C ILE A 457 -2.32 -20.99 -3.79
N PRO A 458 -1.47 -21.46 -4.72
CA PRO A 458 -1.17 -20.74 -5.95
C PRO A 458 -2.44 -20.37 -6.73
N GLU A 459 -2.55 -19.10 -7.14
CA GLU A 459 -3.69 -18.62 -7.93
C GLU A 459 -3.91 -19.40 -9.23
N ASP A 460 -2.83 -19.88 -9.84
CA ASP A 460 -2.84 -20.71 -11.06
C ASP A 460 -3.64 -22.01 -10.88
N ASP A 461 -3.54 -22.63 -9.69
CA ASP A 461 -4.26 -23.86 -9.37
C ASP A 461 -5.76 -23.60 -9.20
N ILE A 462 -6.14 -22.42 -8.71
CA ILE A 462 -7.52 -21.96 -8.63
C ILE A 462 -8.07 -21.66 -10.03
N ARG A 463 -7.28 -20.99 -10.87
CA ARG A 463 -7.67 -20.60 -12.24
C ARG A 463 -7.89 -21.82 -13.12
N LYS A 464 -6.98 -22.81 -13.06
CA LYS A 464 -7.07 -24.08 -13.78
C LYS A 464 -8.09 -25.05 -13.18
N ARG A 465 -8.74 -24.69 -12.05
CA ARG A 465 -9.68 -25.53 -11.28
C ARG A 465 -9.07 -26.87 -10.84
N ASN A 466 -7.76 -26.86 -10.58
CA ASN A 466 -7.00 -28.04 -10.15
C ASN A 466 -7.17 -28.32 -8.66
N VAL A 467 -7.58 -27.33 -7.86
CA VAL A 467 -7.65 -27.42 -6.40
C VAL A 467 -9.02 -26.98 -5.88
N SER A 468 -9.58 -27.80 -4.99
CA SER A 468 -10.69 -27.44 -4.11
C SER A 468 -10.14 -26.81 -2.83
N ILE A 469 -10.53 -25.57 -2.55
CA ILE A 469 -10.10 -24.84 -1.34
C ILE A 469 -10.57 -25.55 -0.09
N GLU A 470 -11.81 -26.03 -0.09
CA GLU A 470 -12.36 -26.77 1.04
C GLU A 470 -11.54 -28.03 1.32
N GLU A 471 -11.22 -28.83 0.30
CA GLU A 471 -10.43 -30.06 0.47
C GLU A 471 -9.01 -29.74 0.95
N ARG A 472 -8.37 -28.72 0.37
CA ARG A 472 -7.02 -28.30 0.75
C ARG A 472 -6.95 -27.86 2.21
N LEU A 473 -7.94 -27.10 2.67
CA LEU A 473 -7.98 -26.62 4.05
C LEU A 473 -8.37 -27.73 5.04
N ARG A 474 -9.19 -28.71 4.63
CA ARG A 474 -9.51 -29.90 5.45
C ARG A 474 -8.33 -30.84 5.69
N GLN A 475 -7.30 -30.78 4.85
CA GLN A 475 -6.07 -31.56 5.06
C GLN A 475 -5.24 -31.06 6.25
N ILE A 476 -5.47 -29.82 6.70
CA ILE A 476 -4.76 -29.24 7.84
C ILE A 476 -5.45 -29.76 9.11
N SER A 477 -4.70 -30.45 9.96
CA SER A 477 -5.24 -31.01 11.21
C SER A 477 -5.73 -29.89 12.13
N MET A 478 -6.75 -30.16 12.93
CA MET A 478 -7.26 -29.17 13.90
C MET A 478 -6.20 -28.74 14.92
N GLU A 479 -5.21 -29.59 15.20
CA GLU A 479 -4.07 -29.23 16.05
C GLU A 479 -3.18 -28.19 15.37
N GLN A 480 -2.84 -28.41 14.10
CA GLN A 480 -2.09 -27.42 13.32
C GLN A 480 -2.87 -26.11 13.17
N VAL A 481 -4.19 -26.16 12.98
CA VAL A 481 -5.04 -24.97 12.93
C VAL A 481 -4.97 -24.18 14.24
N LYS A 482 -4.96 -24.83 15.41
CA LYS A 482 -4.81 -24.15 16.70
C LYS A 482 -3.45 -23.46 16.83
N ILE A 483 -2.37 -24.15 16.43
CA ILE A 483 -1.00 -23.60 16.45
C ILE A 483 -0.91 -22.37 15.55
N MET A 484 -1.39 -22.48 14.31
CA MET A 484 -1.37 -21.37 13.36
C MET A 484 -2.21 -20.19 13.84
N ARG A 485 -3.35 -20.48 14.48
CA ARG A 485 -4.21 -19.43 15.03
C ARG A 485 -3.55 -18.70 16.19
N GLU A 486 -2.89 -19.42 17.11
CA GLU A 486 -2.16 -18.76 18.20
C GLU A 486 -1.03 -17.90 17.66
N GLU A 487 -0.30 -18.36 16.62
CA GLU A 487 0.69 -17.53 15.94
C GLU A 487 0.05 -16.23 15.42
N VAL A 488 -1.05 -16.32 14.67
CA VAL A 488 -1.78 -15.15 14.14
C VAL A 488 -2.22 -14.19 15.26
N ILE A 489 -2.78 -14.72 16.36
CA ILE A 489 -3.23 -13.91 17.51
C ILE A 489 -2.04 -13.22 18.19
N SER A 490 -0.92 -13.92 18.33
CA SER A 490 0.30 -13.37 18.94
C SER A 490 0.91 -12.22 18.12
N LEU A 491 0.68 -12.19 16.81
CA LEU A 491 1.17 -11.14 15.91
C LEU A 491 0.37 -9.83 16.02
N ILE A 492 -0.84 -9.84 16.58
CA ILE A 492 -1.76 -8.68 16.61
C ILE A 492 -1.07 -7.37 17.04
N PRO A 493 -0.30 -7.28 18.14
CA PRO A 493 0.32 -6.02 18.56
C PRO A 493 1.17 -5.41 17.44
N ARG A 494 1.97 -6.23 16.74
CA ARG A 494 2.90 -5.80 15.69
C ARG A 494 2.23 -5.45 14.36
N LEU A 495 0.93 -5.71 14.23
CA LEU A 495 0.13 -5.46 13.02
C LEU A 495 -0.84 -4.28 13.15
N VAL A 496 -1.04 -3.76 14.36
CA VAL A 496 -1.90 -2.59 14.63
C VAL A 496 -1.08 -1.39 15.03
N TYR A 497 -1.61 -0.19 14.85
CA TYR A 497 -1.01 1.04 15.34
C TYR A 497 -1.73 1.43 16.62
N ALA A 498 -1.02 1.66 17.72
CA ALA A 498 -1.63 2.14 18.96
C ALA A 498 -2.23 3.54 18.76
N ASP A 499 -3.16 3.92 19.63
CA ASP A 499 -3.72 5.26 19.62
C ASP A 499 -2.62 6.31 19.80
N PRO A 500 -2.41 7.25 18.85
CA PRO A 500 -1.33 8.24 18.96
C PRO A 500 -1.50 9.23 20.13
N ARG A 501 -2.64 9.22 20.81
CA ARG A 501 -2.92 10.05 22.01
C ARG A 501 -2.55 9.34 23.31
N SER A 502 -2.12 8.08 23.23
CA SER A 502 -1.66 7.29 24.36
C SER A 502 -0.44 6.45 23.97
N LYS A 503 -0.03 5.53 24.85
CA LYS A 503 1.17 4.72 24.67
C LYS A 503 0.99 3.33 25.27
N LEU A 504 1.43 2.32 24.52
CA LEU A 504 1.63 0.94 25.00
C LEU A 504 2.91 0.87 25.83
N GLU A 505 2.88 0.10 26.92
CA GLU A 505 3.96 0.06 27.90
C GLU A 505 4.97 -1.04 27.59
N THR A 506 4.48 -2.25 27.33
CA THR A 506 5.32 -3.44 27.12
C THR A 506 5.25 -3.95 25.68
N LEU A 507 4.11 -3.74 25.02
CA LEU A 507 3.88 -4.19 23.66
C LEU A 507 4.45 -3.21 22.64
N LYS A 508 5.01 -3.75 21.55
CA LYS A 508 5.47 -2.96 20.40
C LYS A 508 4.43 -3.01 19.31
N ASP A 509 3.95 -1.85 18.91
CA ASP A 509 2.98 -1.71 17.83
C ASP A 509 3.65 -1.73 16.44
N ALA A 510 2.86 -1.62 15.37
CA ALA A 510 3.40 -1.55 14.01
C ALA A 510 4.32 -0.32 13.78
N PHE A 511 4.10 0.79 14.49
CA PHE A 511 5.02 1.92 14.43
C PHE A 511 6.37 1.58 15.07
N ASP A 512 6.36 1.00 16.27
CA ASP A 512 7.57 0.63 17.01
C ASP A 512 8.44 -0.37 16.25
N VAL A 513 7.79 -1.38 15.64
CA VAL A 513 8.46 -2.37 14.79
C VAL A 513 9.10 -1.71 13.56
N SER A 514 8.38 -0.80 12.90
CA SER A 514 8.87 -0.11 11.70
C SER A 514 10.06 0.79 12.01
N VAL A 515 9.98 1.59 13.07
CA VAL A 515 11.05 2.51 13.48
C VAL A 515 12.30 1.73 13.88
N GLN A 516 12.14 0.63 14.64
CA GLN A 516 13.26 -0.23 14.98
C GLN A 516 13.92 -0.83 13.74
N ALA A 517 13.14 -1.32 12.78
CA ALA A 517 13.68 -1.90 11.55
C ALA A 517 14.46 -0.88 10.71
N VAL A 518 14.01 0.37 10.65
CA VAL A 518 14.76 1.46 10.01
C VAL A 518 16.07 1.75 10.75
N ILE A 519 16.03 1.85 12.09
CA ILE A 519 17.23 2.05 12.92
C ILE A 519 18.25 0.93 12.66
N ASP A 520 17.81 -0.32 12.67
CA ASP A 520 18.66 -1.49 12.48
C ASP A 520 19.28 -1.47 11.07
N LYS A 521 18.47 -1.17 10.04
CA LYS A 521 18.94 -1.02 8.66
C LYS A 521 20.02 0.05 8.54
N VAL A 522 19.79 1.26 9.07
CA VAL A 522 20.75 2.36 8.97
C VAL A 522 22.01 2.05 9.78
N THR A 523 21.87 1.44 10.96
CA THR A 523 22.99 1.04 11.80
C THR A 523 23.87 -0.01 11.10
N ASN A 524 23.26 -1.02 10.48
CA ASN A 524 23.98 -2.04 9.73
C ASN A 524 24.69 -1.43 8.51
N LEU A 525 24.01 -0.57 7.76
CA LEU A 525 24.63 0.15 6.64
C LEU A 525 25.86 0.97 7.08
N ARG A 526 25.78 1.66 8.23
CA ARG A 526 26.92 2.41 8.79
C ARG A 526 28.08 1.48 9.18
N LYS A 527 27.81 0.31 9.77
CA LYS A 527 28.83 -0.69 10.08
C LYS A 527 29.49 -1.23 8.82
N ASP A 528 28.68 -1.56 7.81
CA ASP A 528 29.17 -2.06 6.53
C ASP A 528 30.07 -1.05 5.82
N ILE A 529 29.75 0.25 5.88
CA ILE A 529 30.63 1.33 5.39
C ILE A 529 31.96 1.38 6.16
N VAL A 530 31.92 1.32 7.50
CA VAL A 530 33.12 1.36 8.34
C VAL A 530 34.04 0.15 8.08
N GLU A 531 33.45 -1.02 7.87
CA GLU A 531 34.15 -2.27 7.63
C GLU A 531 34.48 -2.51 6.15
N ASN A 532 34.13 -1.56 5.27
CA ASN A 532 34.31 -1.65 3.82
C ASN A 532 33.67 -2.93 3.22
N ARG A 533 32.50 -3.31 3.75
CA ARG A 533 31.65 -4.42 3.29
C ARG A 533 30.59 -3.86 2.34
N VAL A 534 30.98 -3.55 1.10
CA VAL A 534 30.02 -3.12 0.07
C VAL A 534 29.53 -4.35 -0.71
N ASP A 535 28.22 -4.51 -0.83
CA ASP A 535 27.63 -5.53 -1.71
C ASP A 535 27.70 -5.05 -3.16
N GLU A 536 28.82 -5.34 -3.83
CA GLU A 536 29.02 -5.05 -5.26
C GLU A 536 28.10 -5.87 -6.18
N ASN A 537 27.48 -6.93 -5.65
CA ASN A 537 26.64 -7.87 -6.40
C ASN A 537 25.14 -7.67 -6.16
N PHE A 538 24.75 -6.53 -5.57
CA PHE A 538 23.34 -6.21 -5.35
C PHE A 538 22.58 -6.03 -6.67
N ILE A 539 21.53 -6.82 -6.88
CA ILE A 539 20.65 -6.75 -8.05
C ILE A 539 19.27 -6.24 -7.61
N GLU A 540 18.93 -5.00 -7.96
CA GLU A 540 17.71 -4.34 -7.49
C GLU A 540 16.43 -5.09 -7.92
N GLU A 541 16.40 -5.68 -9.12
CA GLU A 541 15.25 -6.46 -9.61
C GLU A 541 14.98 -7.71 -8.77
N ASN A 542 15.95 -8.15 -7.96
CA ASN A 542 15.82 -9.28 -7.04
C ASN A 542 15.61 -8.82 -5.59
N SER A 543 15.28 -7.55 -5.32
CA SER A 543 15.12 -6.99 -3.96
C SER A 543 14.27 -7.85 -3.04
N TRP A 544 13.18 -8.44 -3.55
CA TRP A 544 12.33 -9.36 -2.79
C TRP A 544 13.05 -10.60 -2.23
N LYS A 545 14.12 -11.09 -2.88
CA LYS A 545 14.92 -12.22 -2.40
C LYS A 545 15.79 -11.82 -1.23
N TYR A 546 16.41 -10.64 -1.29
CA TYR A 546 17.25 -10.12 -0.21
C TYR A 546 16.44 -9.93 1.08
N ALA A 547 15.17 -9.55 0.97
CA ALA A 547 14.26 -9.46 2.12
C ALA A 547 14.03 -10.79 2.86
N LEU A 548 14.32 -11.93 2.22
CA LEU A 548 14.16 -13.27 2.79
C LEU A 548 15.44 -13.83 3.39
N LEU A 549 16.61 -13.26 3.08
CA LEU A 549 17.91 -13.72 3.56
C LEU A 549 18.02 -13.66 5.08
N ASP A 550 18.67 -14.65 5.69
CA ASP A 550 18.98 -14.64 7.11
C ASP A 550 20.11 -13.66 7.43
N GLU A 551 20.18 -13.23 8.69
CA GLU A 551 21.21 -12.26 9.12
C GLU A 551 22.62 -12.77 8.76
N GLY A 552 23.38 -11.93 8.06
CA GLY A 552 24.73 -12.26 7.60
C GLY A 552 24.81 -12.95 6.23
N GLN A 553 23.68 -13.31 5.62
CA GLN A 553 23.64 -13.75 4.21
C GLN A 553 23.52 -12.54 3.27
N HIS A 554 24.27 -12.57 2.18
CA HIS A 554 24.34 -11.46 1.20
C HIS A 554 24.12 -11.93 -0.24
N GLU A 555 24.14 -13.24 -0.50
CA GLU A 555 23.97 -13.80 -1.85
C GLU A 555 22.57 -14.36 -2.04
N VAL A 556 21.92 -13.99 -3.15
CA VAL A 556 20.61 -14.49 -3.53
C VAL A 556 20.72 -15.58 -4.59
N GLY A 557 20.05 -16.71 -4.37
CA GLY A 557 20.00 -17.85 -5.29
C GLY A 557 18.65 -18.02 -5.99
N PRO A 558 18.47 -19.14 -6.72
CA PRO A 558 17.16 -19.59 -7.19
C PRO A 558 16.17 -19.73 -6.03
N HIS A 559 14.92 -19.32 -6.22
CA HIS A 559 13.89 -19.41 -5.19
C HIS A 559 12.60 -20.00 -5.77
N GLU A 560 11.83 -20.74 -4.98
CA GLU A 560 10.57 -21.37 -5.41
C GLU A 560 9.52 -20.36 -5.91
N TRP A 561 9.70 -19.08 -5.58
CA TRP A 561 8.80 -17.99 -5.99
C TRP A 561 9.27 -17.22 -7.23
N ASP A 562 10.40 -17.59 -7.82
CA ASP A 562 10.87 -16.98 -9.07
C ASP A 562 9.78 -16.93 -10.17
N PRO A 563 8.94 -17.97 -10.37
CA PRO A 563 7.87 -17.91 -11.37
C PRO A 563 6.79 -16.84 -11.12
N PHE A 564 6.62 -16.37 -9.87
CA PHE A 564 5.62 -15.36 -9.51
C PHE A 564 6.09 -13.93 -9.77
N PHE A 565 7.40 -13.71 -9.84
CA PHE A 565 8.01 -12.38 -10.04
C PHE A 565 8.77 -12.25 -11.35
N SER A 566 8.80 -13.32 -12.15
CA SER A 566 9.38 -13.32 -13.49
C SER A 566 8.54 -12.50 -14.45
N LYS A 567 9.17 -11.66 -15.28
CA LYS A 567 8.50 -11.03 -16.41
C LYS A 567 7.97 -12.12 -17.35
N PRO A 568 6.73 -12.02 -17.88
CA PRO A 568 6.25 -12.95 -18.89
C PRO A 568 7.26 -12.99 -20.05
N LYS A 569 7.79 -14.18 -20.36
CA LYS A 569 8.46 -14.40 -21.64
C LYS A 569 7.35 -14.61 -22.65
N ASP A 570 7.11 -13.63 -23.53
CA ASP A 570 6.67 -13.87 -24.90
C ASP A 570 6.87 -12.62 -25.76
N GLY A 571 7.31 -12.85 -27.00
CA GLY A 571 7.67 -11.82 -27.98
C GLY A 571 6.48 -10.99 -28.44
N ASN A 572 6.25 -9.88 -27.76
CA ASN A 572 5.85 -8.59 -28.31
C ASN A 572 5.98 -7.59 -27.17
N GLY A 573 6.64 -6.46 -27.45
CA GLY A 573 7.14 -5.51 -26.46
C GLY A 573 6.11 -4.68 -25.70
N ASP A 574 5.04 -5.29 -25.20
CA ASP A 574 4.12 -4.63 -24.26
C ASP A 574 4.56 -4.93 -22.82
N SER A 575 5.67 -4.29 -22.45
CA SER A 575 6.14 -4.20 -21.07
C SER A 575 5.38 -3.12 -20.31
N ASN A 576 5.05 -3.38 -19.03
CA ASN A 576 4.69 -2.42 -17.95
C ASN A 576 3.23 -2.12 -17.60
N ASP A 577 2.22 -2.73 -18.21
CA ASP A 577 0.82 -2.31 -17.94
C ASP A 577 0.28 -2.74 -16.55
N SER A 578 0.78 -3.84 -15.95
CA SER A 578 0.16 -4.39 -14.73
C SER A 578 0.31 -3.51 -13.49
N SER A 579 1.46 -2.85 -13.28
CA SER A 579 1.70 -2.05 -12.08
C SER A 579 0.95 -0.71 -12.11
N ALA A 580 0.90 -0.07 -13.28
CA ALA A 580 0.09 1.13 -13.51
C ALA A 580 -1.41 0.81 -13.44
N GLU A 581 -1.83 -0.35 -13.96
CA GLU A 581 -3.20 -0.83 -13.86
C GLU A 581 -3.59 -1.20 -12.42
N SER A 582 -2.68 -1.78 -11.63
CA SER A 582 -2.89 -2.07 -10.20
C SER A 582 -3.16 -0.81 -9.38
N ALA A 583 -2.41 0.25 -9.64
CA ALA A 583 -2.57 1.54 -8.98
C ALA A 583 -3.87 2.24 -9.40
N LYS A 584 -4.15 2.29 -10.71
CA LYS A 584 -5.43 2.79 -11.29
C LYS A 584 -6.66 2.09 -10.69
N ASN A 585 -6.57 0.78 -10.47
CA ASN A 585 -7.71 0.00 -10.00
C ASN A 585 -7.88 -0.01 -8.47
N SER A 586 -6.81 0.05 -7.66
CA SER A 586 -6.88 0.16 -6.17
C SER A 586 -7.84 1.26 -5.75
N TRP A 587 -7.80 2.33 -6.54
CA TRP A 587 -8.58 3.52 -6.39
C TRP A 587 -10.08 3.41 -6.78
N LYS A 588 -10.48 2.52 -7.70
CA LYS A 588 -11.93 2.24 -7.96
C LYS A 588 -12.66 1.82 -6.68
N ASN A 589 -11.95 1.30 -5.68
CA ASN A 589 -12.53 0.96 -4.39
C ASN A 589 -12.76 2.19 -3.48
N GLU A 590 -11.97 3.27 -3.60
CA GLU A 590 -12.24 4.53 -2.87
C GLU A 590 -13.52 5.21 -3.37
N GLN A 591 -13.75 5.22 -4.69
CA GLN A 591 -15.03 5.70 -5.24
C GLN A 591 -16.23 4.90 -4.72
N ARG A 592 -16.05 3.58 -4.53
CA ARG A 592 -17.11 2.67 -4.06
C ARG A 592 -17.48 2.84 -2.59
N ASN A 593 -16.61 3.44 -1.76
CA ASN A 593 -16.93 3.75 -0.36
C ASN A 593 -18.04 4.82 -0.21
N HIS A 594 -18.60 5.36 -1.31
CA HIS A 594 -19.55 6.46 -1.32
C HIS A 594 -20.74 6.30 -2.29
N SER A 595 -21.01 5.09 -2.79
CA SER A 595 -22.22 4.79 -3.57
C SER A 595 -23.25 4.01 -2.76
#